data_AF-A0A845GDU1-F1
#
_entry.id   AF-A0A845GDU1-F1
#
_cell.length_a   1.000
_cell.length_b   1.000
_cell.length_c   1.000
_cell.angle_alpha   90.00
_cell.angle_beta   90.00
_cell.angle_gamma   90.00
#
_symmetry.space_group_name_H-M   'P 1'
#
loop_
_entity.id
_entity.type
_entity.pdbx_description
1 polymer ?
#
loop_
_entity_poly.entity_id
_entity_poly.type
_entity_poly.pdbx_seq_one_letter_code
_entity_poly.pdbx_strand_id
1 'polypeptide(L)'
;MLLRNDLLQYTHPAPRTLRVLWIAPEQSHAYVFDVAARSADVELVALPLLQADLRAGRARVLAADPYLMVVSQELLPPKHLQLRERAWRIVEALVAQEPGIYEARLRGQLVAQATVDHGVSHPTIYRYLRRYWQRGQTPNALLPDYCNSGGRGKVRQSSAGVKRGRPRKNDAGDGPGMNADEEIRRTFRVAIARYAAGHAKFSRLGAYQQMLADFFSGCRVDADSGRVLAAQDAPAVLPTFGQFNYWLDHDDDRPPEVARRSAAATARGLPP
;
A
#
# COMPACT_ATOMS: atom_id res chain seq x y z
N MET A 1 -34.92 8.47 15.72
CA MET A 1 -34.70 9.31 14.53
C MET A 1 -33.36 8.93 13.95
N LEU A 2 -33.23 8.79 12.63
CA LEU A 2 -31.93 8.57 11.99
C LEU A 2 -31.18 9.90 11.88
N LEU A 3 -29.88 9.86 12.11
CA LEU A 3 -28.98 11.00 12.07
C LEU A 3 -27.86 10.78 11.05
N ARG A 4 -27.21 11.88 10.66
CA ARG A 4 -25.96 11.82 9.90
C ARG A 4 -24.92 10.99 10.68
N ASN A 5 -24.17 10.18 9.96
CA ASN A 5 -23.19 9.20 10.44
C ASN A 5 -23.74 7.98 11.17
N ASP A 6 -25.06 7.83 11.37
CA ASP A 6 -25.62 6.59 11.90
C ASP A 6 -25.24 5.39 11.03
N LEU A 7 -24.96 4.27 11.68
CA LEU A 7 -24.65 3.00 11.03
C LEU A 7 -25.83 2.04 11.15
N LEU A 8 -26.42 1.68 10.02
CA LEU A 8 -27.47 0.67 9.93
C LEU A 8 -26.83 -0.67 9.56
N GLN A 9 -26.91 -1.64 10.47
CA GLN A 9 -26.47 -3.00 10.23
C GLN A 9 -27.65 -3.87 9.79
N TYR A 10 -27.52 -4.46 8.61
CA TYR A 10 -28.40 -5.49 8.06
C TYR A 10 -27.73 -6.86 8.22
N THR A 11 -28.49 -7.89 8.62
CA THR A 11 -28.00 -9.27 8.75
C THR A 11 -28.43 -10.17 7.59
N HIS A 12 -29.50 -9.80 6.89
CA HIS A 12 -30.08 -10.55 5.78
C HIS A 12 -30.38 -9.63 4.58
N PRO A 13 -30.32 -10.14 3.34
CA PRO A 13 -29.92 -11.49 2.95
C PRO A 13 -28.41 -11.77 3.10
N ALA A 14 -27.59 -10.72 3.11
CA ALA A 14 -26.16 -10.78 3.41
C ALA A 14 -25.80 -9.67 4.41
N PRO A 15 -24.80 -9.88 5.30
CA PRO A 15 -24.41 -8.87 6.26
C PRO A 15 -23.84 -7.65 5.55
N ARG A 16 -24.43 -6.48 5.83
CA ARG A 16 -24.01 -5.19 5.27
C ARG A 16 -24.18 -4.12 6.32
N THR A 17 -23.28 -3.13 6.33
CA THR A 17 -23.39 -1.97 7.23
C THR A 17 -23.38 -0.70 6.41
N LEU A 18 -24.47 0.05 6.48
CA LEU A 18 -24.65 1.30 5.76
C LEU A 18 -24.45 2.47 6.69
N ARG A 19 -23.61 3.43 6.32
CA ARG A 19 -23.53 4.73 6.97
C ARG A 19 -24.46 5.72 6.29
N VAL A 20 -25.25 6.45 7.07
CA VAL A 20 -25.99 7.62 6.58
C VAL A 20 -25.01 8.78 6.39
N LEU A 21 -24.78 9.20 5.15
CA LEU A 21 -23.88 10.32 4.85
C LEU A 21 -24.58 11.67 4.98
N TRP A 22 -25.81 11.76 4.50
CA TRP A 22 -26.62 12.97 4.48
C TRP A 22 -28.10 12.59 4.41
N ILE A 23 -28.95 13.41 5.05
CA ILE A 23 -30.42 13.27 5.02
C ILE A 23 -30.96 14.58 4.44
N ALA A 24 -31.91 14.47 3.52
CA ALA A 24 -32.53 15.64 2.93
C ALA A 24 -33.25 16.48 4.00
N PRO A 25 -33.22 17.82 3.94
CA PRO A 25 -33.88 18.68 4.94
C PRO A 25 -35.37 18.37 5.11
N GLU A 26 -36.05 18.01 4.02
CA GLU A 26 -37.45 17.59 4.00
C GLU A 26 -37.67 16.13 4.44
N GLN A 27 -36.61 15.42 4.79
CA GLN A 27 -36.61 14.03 5.25
C GLN A 27 -37.22 13.03 4.27
N SER A 28 -37.17 13.32 2.96
CA SER A 28 -37.70 12.44 1.92
C SER A 28 -36.74 11.28 1.60
N HIS A 29 -35.44 11.55 1.56
CA HIS A 29 -34.39 10.60 1.20
C HIS A 29 -33.10 10.83 1.98
N ALA A 30 -32.20 9.87 1.89
CA ALA A 30 -30.86 9.94 2.43
C ALA A 30 -29.86 9.36 1.44
N TYR A 31 -28.64 9.88 1.48
CA TYR A 31 -27.48 9.25 0.85
C TYR A 31 -26.82 8.32 1.86
N VAL A 32 -26.63 7.06 1.48
CA VAL A 32 -26.01 6.03 2.31
C VAL A 32 -24.79 5.43 1.63
N PHE A 33 -23.87 4.93 2.44
CA PHE A 33 -22.61 4.37 1.97
C PHE A 33 -22.31 3.06 2.67
N ASP A 34 -21.98 2.03 1.90
CA ASP A 34 -21.52 0.77 2.47
C ASP A 34 -20.11 0.92 3.03
N VAL A 35 -19.95 0.78 4.34
CA VAL A 35 -18.65 0.93 4.99
C VAL A 35 -17.61 -0.08 4.48
N ALA A 36 -18.03 -1.20 3.89
CA ALA A 36 -17.16 -2.20 3.28
C ALA A 36 -16.85 -1.93 1.78
N ALA A 37 -17.44 -0.90 1.17
CA ALA A 37 -17.25 -0.61 -0.25
C ALA A 37 -15.79 -0.37 -0.64
N ARG A 38 -15.38 -0.94 -1.79
CA ARG A 38 -14.06 -0.76 -2.39
C ARG A 38 -14.02 0.35 -3.44
N SER A 39 -15.15 0.97 -3.72
CA SER A 39 -15.34 2.14 -4.57
C SER A 39 -15.84 3.30 -3.70
N ALA A 40 -16.09 4.46 -4.31
CA ALA A 40 -16.74 5.59 -3.65
C ALA A 40 -18.17 5.76 -4.20
N ASP A 41 -18.91 4.65 -4.21
CA ASP A 41 -20.30 4.63 -4.68
C ASP A 41 -21.24 4.88 -3.52
N VAL A 42 -22.15 5.83 -3.72
CA VAL A 42 -23.10 6.29 -2.71
C VAL A 42 -24.49 5.99 -3.23
N GLU A 43 -25.34 5.44 -2.38
CA GLU A 43 -26.70 5.03 -2.71
C GLU A 43 -27.68 6.08 -2.23
N LEU A 44 -28.63 6.44 -3.10
CA LEU A 44 -29.78 7.26 -2.76
C LEU A 44 -30.92 6.34 -2.30
N VAL A 45 -31.41 6.52 -1.08
CA VAL A 45 -32.46 5.68 -0.50
C VAL A 45 -33.56 6.55 0.09
N ALA A 46 -34.82 6.19 -0.14
CA ALA A 46 -35.95 6.86 0.51
C ALA A 46 -35.86 6.68 2.03
N LEU A 47 -35.89 7.78 2.79
CA LEU A 47 -35.74 7.74 4.24
C LEU A 47 -36.85 6.91 4.92
N PRO A 48 -38.13 6.95 4.46
CA PRO A 48 -39.17 6.09 5.01
C PRO A 48 -38.87 4.58 4.91
N LEU A 49 -38.12 4.14 3.89
CA LEU A 49 -37.74 2.72 3.75
C LEU A 49 -36.74 2.31 4.83
N LEU A 50 -35.71 3.13 5.07
CA LEU A 50 -34.73 2.89 6.14
C LEU A 50 -35.43 2.85 7.52
N GLN A 51 -36.36 3.77 7.76
CA GLN A 51 -37.14 3.79 9.00
C GLN A 51 -38.06 2.57 9.14
N ALA A 52 -38.65 2.10 8.04
CA ALA A 52 -39.48 0.90 8.04
C ALA A 52 -38.64 -0.36 8.32
N ASP A 53 -37.42 -0.45 7.79
CA ASP A 53 -36.48 -1.53 8.08
C ASP A 53 -36.12 -1.59 9.56
N LEU A 54 -35.87 -0.44 10.19
CA LEU A 54 -35.61 -0.34 11.62
C LEU A 54 -36.83 -0.75 12.45
N ARG A 55 -38.03 -0.26 12.11
CA ARG A 55 -39.29 -0.61 12.79
C ARG A 55 -39.61 -2.10 12.69
N ALA A 56 -39.31 -2.71 11.55
CA ALA A 56 -39.52 -4.14 11.30
C ALA A 56 -38.38 -5.02 11.83
N GLY A 57 -37.32 -4.45 12.41
CA GLY A 57 -36.16 -5.20 12.91
C GLY A 57 -35.28 -5.82 11.82
N ARG A 58 -35.44 -5.43 10.54
CA ARG A 58 -34.59 -5.88 9.43
C ARG A 58 -33.19 -5.26 9.48
N ALA A 59 -33.10 -4.08 10.09
CA ALA A 59 -31.85 -3.41 10.38
C ALA A 59 -31.84 -2.95 11.84
N ARG A 60 -30.64 -2.73 12.38
CA ARG A 60 -30.44 -2.06 13.66
C ARG A 60 -29.43 -0.93 13.54
N VAL A 61 -29.63 0.14 14.30
CA VAL A 61 -28.61 1.19 14.44
C VAL A 61 -27.53 0.68 15.39
N LEU A 62 -26.26 0.77 14.99
CA LEU A 62 -25.14 0.47 15.86
C LEU A 62 -24.92 1.60 16.86
N ALA A 63 -24.82 1.26 18.15
CA ALA A 63 -24.59 2.24 19.22
C ALA A 63 -23.17 2.84 19.20
N ALA A 64 -22.20 2.11 18.64
CA ALA A 64 -20.83 2.54 18.49
C ALA A 64 -20.41 2.43 17.02
N ASP A 65 -19.55 3.36 16.60
CA ASP A 65 -18.97 3.37 15.27
C ASP A 65 -17.56 2.75 15.29
N PRO A 66 -17.40 1.47 14.90
CA PRO A 66 -16.10 0.80 14.90
C PRO A 66 -15.16 1.33 13.81
N TYR A 67 -15.65 2.15 12.88
CA TYR A 67 -14.87 2.74 11.79
C TYR A 67 -14.43 4.17 12.09
N LEU A 68 -14.97 4.79 13.15
CA LEU A 68 -14.61 6.15 13.54
C LEU A 68 -13.14 6.22 13.95
N MET A 69 -12.39 7.12 13.31
CA MET A 69 -10.99 7.35 13.64
C MET A 69 -10.86 8.31 14.83
N VAL A 70 -10.94 7.76 16.04
CA VAL A 70 -10.68 8.51 17.28
C VAL A 70 -9.20 8.40 17.61
N VAL A 71 -8.46 9.49 17.49
CA VAL A 71 -7.01 9.54 17.79
C VAL A 71 -6.69 10.83 18.55
N SER A 72 -5.87 10.73 19.59
CA SER A 72 -5.32 11.92 20.26
C SER A 72 -4.34 12.62 19.31
N GLN A 73 -4.59 13.91 19.05
CA GLN A 73 -3.76 14.68 18.13
C GLN A 73 -2.33 14.84 18.62
N GLU A 74 -2.14 14.91 19.94
CA GLU A 74 -0.84 15.07 20.60
C GLU A 74 0.07 13.85 20.42
N LEU A 75 -0.52 12.67 20.22
CA LEU A 75 0.21 11.41 20.00
C LEU A 75 0.51 11.15 18.52
N LEU A 76 0.02 12.00 17.61
CA LEU A 76 0.23 11.81 16.17
C LEU A 76 1.57 12.39 15.71
N PRO A 77 2.37 11.64 14.94
CA PRO A 77 3.57 12.19 14.31
C PRO A 77 3.23 13.42 13.46
N PRO A 78 4.04 14.50 13.48
CA PRO A 78 3.77 15.73 12.72
C PRO A 78 3.52 15.48 11.23
N LYS A 79 4.21 14.50 10.65
CA LYS A 79 4.03 14.10 9.25
C LYS A 79 2.60 13.58 8.96
N HIS A 80 1.97 12.88 9.90
CA HIS A 80 0.61 12.37 9.72
C HIS A 80 -0.40 13.51 9.75
N LEU A 81 -0.19 14.49 10.63
CA LEU A 81 -0.98 15.71 10.69
C LEU A 81 -0.89 16.49 9.37
N GLN A 82 0.32 16.70 8.84
CA GLN A 82 0.51 17.37 7.54
C GLN A 82 -0.22 16.67 6.39
N LEU A 83 -0.19 15.32 6.36
CA LEU A 83 -0.93 14.54 5.35
C LEU A 83 -2.44 14.68 5.52
N ARG A 84 -2.95 14.66 6.76
CA ARG A 84 -4.35 14.91 7.09
C ARG A 84 -4.78 16.28 6.59
N GLU A 85 -4.05 17.34 6.95
CA GLU A 85 -4.35 18.71 6.57
C GLU A 85 -4.38 18.89 5.05
N ARG A 86 -3.39 18.32 4.34
CA ARG A 86 -3.38 18.37 2.88
C ARG A 86 -4.60 17.67 2.27
N ALA A 87 -4.97 16.50 2.79
CA ALA A 87 -6.15 15.78 2.32
C ALA A 87 -7.45 16.53 2.68
N TRP A 88 -7.51 17.14 3.87
CA TRP A 88 -8.67 17.87 4.36
C TRP A 88 -9.02 19.06 3.48
N ARG A 89 -8.04 19.89 3.09
CA ARG A 89 -8.28 21.03 2.18
C ARG A 89 -8.97 20.65 0.87
N ILE A 90 -8.68 19.45 0.36
CA ILE A 90 -9.31 18.94 -0.86
C ILE A 90 -10.72 18.43 -0.56
N VAL A 91 -10.86 17.62 0.50
CA VAL A 91 -12.14 16.99 0.85
C VAL A 91 -13.16 18.01 1.33
N GLU A 92 -12.75 19.00 2.11
CA GLU A 92 -13.60 20.08 2.63
C GLU A 92 -14.32 20.83 1.50
N ALA A 93 -13.59 21.25 0.46
CA ALA A 93 -14.17 21.92 -0.70
C ALA A 93 -15.17 21.02 -1.46
N LEU A 94 -14.88 19.72 -1.56
CA LEU A 94 -15.76 18.76 -2.23
C LEU A 94 -17.04 18.49 -1.43
N VAL A 95 -16.95 18.29 -0.12
CA VAL A 95 -18.11 18.00 0.74
C VAL A 95 -18.93 19.24 1.10
N ALA A 96 -18.40 20.45 0.86
CA ALA A 96 -19.21 21.67 0.86
C ALA A 96 -20.25 21.70 -0.28
N GLN A 97 -20.11 20.85 -1.30
CA GLN A 97 -21.04 20.74 -2.43
C GLN A 97 -22.14 19.69 -2.20
N GLU A 98 -22.47 19.39 -0.94
CA GLU A 98 -23.58 18.50 -0.60
C GLU A 98 -24.94 19.08 -1.07
N PRO A 99 -25.85 18.23 -1.61
CA PRO A 99 -25.71 16.79 -1.80
C PRO A 99 -25.01 16.37 -3.10
N GLY A 100 -24.67 17.31 -3.99
CA GLY A 100 -24.12 17.02 -5.32
C GLY A 100 -22.85 16.16 -5.32
N ILE A 101 -22.04 16.19 -4.26
CA ILE A 101 -20.88 15.28 -4.10
C ILE A 101 -21.27 13.79 -4.04
N TYR A 102 -22.52 13.47 -3.69
CA TYR A 102 -23.02 12.10 -3.61
C TYR A 102 -23.55 11.57 -4.95
N GLU A 103 -23.88 12.47 -5.88
CA GLU A 103 -24.33 12.12 -7.23
C GLU A 103 -23.14 11.79 -8.12
N ALA A 104 -23.10 10.59 -8.73
CA ALA A 104 -21.93 10.10 -9.46
C ALA A 104 -21.46 11.05 -10.58
N ARG A 105 -22.40 11.65 -11.33
CA ARG A 105 -22.08 12.57 -12.43
C ARG A 105 -21.46 13.87 -11.91
N LEU A 106 -22.10 14.50 -10.92
CA LEU A 106 -21.63 15.76 -10.33
C LEU A 106 -20.32 15.54 -9.58
N ARG A 107 -20.21 14.45 -8.79
CA ARG A 107 -18.96 14.03 -8.17
C ARG A 107 -17.82 13.90 -9.17
N GLY A 108 -18.06 13.28 -10.33
CA GLY A 108 -17.05 13.16 -11.37
C GLY A 108 -16.50 14.51 -11.82
N GLN A 109 -17.38 15.50 -12.02
CA GLN A 109 -17.01 16.86 -12.42
C GLN A 109 -16.23 17.58 -11.30
N LEU A 110 -16.72 17.50 -10.06
CA LEU A 110 -16.06 18.08 -8.89
C LEU A 110 -14.66 17.50 -8.67
N VAL A 111 -14.50 16.18 -8.81
CA VAL A 111 -13.20 15.50 -8.66
C VAL A 111 -12.25 15.84 -9.81
N ALA A 112 -12.76 15.98 -11.04
CA ALA A 112 -11.95 16.41 -12.17
C ALA A 112 -11.40 17.82 -11.94
N GLN A 113 -12.22 18.74 -11.44
CA GLN A 113 -11.79 20.10 -11.10
C GLN A 113 -10.74 20.09 -9.96
N ALA A 114 -11.02 19.37 -8.87
CA ALA A 114 -10.08 19.26 -7.75
C ALA A 114 -8.73 18.60 -8.12
N THR A 115 -8.72 17.75 -9.16
CA THR A 115 -7.48 17.18 -9.71
C THR A 115 -6.59 18.27 -10.30
N VAL A 116 -7.17 19.22 -11.04
CA VAL A 116 -6.48 20.36 -11.64
C VAL A 116 -6.02 21.33 -10.55
N ASP A 117 -6.92 21.71 -9.63
CA ASP A 117 -6.65 22.74 -8.62
C ASP A 117 -5.55 22.35 -7.63
N HIS A 118 -5.45 21.06 -7.30
CA HIS A 118 -4.53 20.57 -6.28
C HIS A 118 -3.37 19.72 -6.82
N GLY A 119 -3.33 19.44 -8.12
CA GLY A 119 -2.32 18.57 -8.73
C GLY A 119 -2.30 17.15 -8.15
N VAL A 120 -3.48 16.61 -7.82
CA VAL A 120 -3.64 15.29 -7.19
C VAL A 120 -4.43 14.37 -8.11
N SER A 121 -3.91 13.16 -8.33
CA SER A 121 -4.54 12.17 -9.22
C SER A 121 -5.99 11.83 -8.81
N HIS A 122 -6.86 11.61 -9.79
CA HIS A 122 -8.24 11.16 -9.58
C HIS A 122 -8.40 9.97 -8.59
N PRO A 123 -7.61 8.87 -8.67
CA PRO A 123 -7.72 7.76 -7.69
C PRO A 123 -7.39 8.16 -6.25
N THR A 124 -6.55 9.18 -6.05
CA THR A 124 -6.20 9.66 -4.70
C THR A 124 -7.37 10.42 -4.09
N ILE A 125 -8.07 11.26 -4.86
CA ILE A 125 -9.24 11.99 -4.36
C ILE A 125 -10.37 11.01 -4.01
N TYR A 126 -10.64 10.03 -4.88
CA TYR A 126 -11.61 8.95 -4.59
C TYR A 126 -11.24 8.14 -3.34
N ARG A 127 -9.94 7.91 -3.09
CA ARG A 127 -9.48 7.28 -1.85
C ARG A 127 -9.77 8.15 -0.62
N TYR A 128 -9.60 9.47 -0.71
CA TYR A 128 -9.92 10.39 0.39
C TYR A 128 -11.42 10.45 0.67
N LEU A 129 -12.26 10.62 -0.35
CA LEU A 129 -13.72 10.61 -0.20
C LEU A 129 -14.22 9.31 0.43
N ARG A 130 -13.72 8.17 -0.05
CA ARG A 130 -14.06 6.86 0.52
C ARG A 130 -13.69 6.76 1.99
N ARG A 131 -12.46 7.13 2.37
CA ARG A 131 -12.03 7.12 3.78
C ARG A 131 -12.91 8.02 4.63
N TYR A 132 -13.21 9.22 4.13
CA TYR A 132 -14.06 10.19 4.80
C TYR A 132 -15.45 9.62 5.09
N TRP A 133 -16.10 9.03 4.08
CA TRP A 133 -17.42 8.41 4.23
C TRP A 133 -17.41 7.12 5.04
N GLN A 134 -16.37 6.30 4.95
CA GLN A 134 -16.25 5.07 5.76
C GLN A 134 -16.13 5.37 7.25
N ARG A 135 -15.39 6.43 7.61
CA ARG A 135 -14.87 6.65 8.97
C ARG A 135 -15.51 7.84 9.69
N GLY A 136 -16.77 8.12 9.35
CA GLY A 136 -17.61 9.05 10.13
C GLY A 136 -17.47 10.52 9.77
N GLN A 137 -16.98 10.85 8.57
CA GLN A 137 -17.01 12.20 8.02
C GLN A 137 -16.34 13.24 8.94
N THR A 138 -15.14 12.92 9.43
CA THR A 138 -14.30 13.83 10.21
C THR A 138 -12.96 14.07 9.51
N PRO A 139 -12.23 15.17 9.78
CA PRO A 139 -10.88 15.35 9.26
C PRO A 139 -9.95 14.17 9.60
N ASN A 140 -10.10 13.58 10.79
CA ASN A 140 -9.31 12.44 11.24
C ASN A 140 -9.58 11.16 10.43
N ALA A 141 -10.70 11.05 9.72
CA ALA A 141 -10.95 9.97 8.78
C ALA A 141 -9.86 9.87 7.69
N LEU A 142 -9.24 11.00 7.35
CA LEU A 142 -8.22 11.11 6.32
C LEU A 142 -6.82 10.70 6.79
N LEU A 143 -6.67 10.41 8.10
CA LEU A 143 -5.42 9.88 8.62
C LEU A 143 -5.04 8.58 7.90
N PRO A 144 -3.74 8.41 7.60
CA PRO A 144 -3.24 7.20 6.99
C PRO A 144 -3.25 6.01 7.96
N ASP A 145 -3.56 4.82 7.44
CA ASP A 145 -3.61 3.56 8.19
C ASP A 145 -2.21 2.99 8.46
N TYR A 146 -1.27 3.82 8.92
CA TYR A 146 0.11 3.36 9.15
C TYR A 146 0.23 2.39 10.33
N CYS A 147 -0.79 2.29 11.20
CA CYS A 147 -0.92 1.19 12.16
C CYS A 147 -0.95 -0.19 11.45
N ASN A 148 -1.53 -0.27 10.24
CA ASN A 148 -1.51 -1.46 9.39
C ASN A 148 -0.26 -1.54 8.49
N SER A 149 0.60 -0.53 8.56
CA SER A 149 1.76 -0.34 7.68
C SER A 149 3.01 -0.07 8.52
N GLY A 150 3.31 -0.98 9.46
CA GLY A 150 4.49 -0.91 10.34
C GLY A 150 5.64 -1.84 9.94
N GLY A 151 5.71 -2.27 8.68
CA GLY A 151 6.73 -3.19 8.20
C GLY A 151 7.98 -2.54 7.61
N ARG A 152 8.19 -1.23 7.80
CA ARG A 152 9.39 -0.55 7.30
C ARG A 152 10.51 -0.79 8.33
N GLY A 153 11.47 -1.66 8.00
CA GLY A 153 12.61 -2.00 8.85
C GLY A 153 12.44 -3.25 9.74
N LYS A 154 11.25 -3.86 9.79
CA LYS A 154 11.08 -5.17 10.43
C LYS A 154 11.17 -6.27 9.37
N VAL A 155 12.14 -7.18 9.52
CA VAL A 155 12.20 -8.42 8.73
C VAL A 155 10.92 -9.19 9.01
N ARG A 156 10.01 -9.23 8.02
CA ARG A 156 8.78 -10.01 8.12
C ARG A 156 9.14 -11.47 7.92
N GLN A 157 8.98 -12.29 8.96
CA GLN A 157 9.06 -13.75 8.88
C GLN A 157 8.26 -14.23 7.66
N SER A 158 8.89 -15.01 6.79
CA SER A 158 8.27 -15.60 5.62
C SER A 158 7.36 -16.74 6.04
N SER A 159 6.11 -16.73 5.59
CA SER A 159 5.29 -17.94 5.59
C SER A 159 5.94 -18.94 4.63
N ALA A 160 6.31 -20.11 5.14
CA ALA A 160 6.91 -21.17 4.32
C ALA A 160 6.01 -21.48 3.12
N GLY A 161 6.60 -21.56 1.93
CA GLY A 161 5.91 -21.98 0.70
C GLY A 161 5.15 -20.88 -0.08
N VAL A 162 5.02 -19.65 0.42
CA VAL A 162 4.36 -18.56 -0.33
C VAL A 162 5.36 -17.54 -0.84
N LYS A 163 5.55 -17.48 -2.17
CA LYS A 163 6.39 -16.48 -2.82
C LYS A 163 5.74 -15.10 -2.74
N ARG A 164 6.50 -14.09 -2.32
CA ARG A 164 6.03 -12.69 -2.33
C ARG A 164 6.33 -12.03 -3.67
N GLY A 165 5.39 -11.20 -4.12
CA GLY A 165 5.50 -10.43 -5.36
C GLY A 165 4.44 -10.79 -6.39
N ARG A 166 4.39 -10.03 -7.50
CA ARG A 166 3.52 -10.32 -8.64
C ARG A 166 3.88 -11.71 -9.22
N PRO A 167 2.92 -12.62 -9.41
CA PRO A 167 3.16 -13.88 -10.12
C PRO A 167 3.78 -13.61 -11.49
N ARG A 168 4.79 -14.38 -11.89
CA ARG A 168 5.40 -14.26 -13.22
C ARG A 168 4.37 -14.69 -14.27
N LYS A 169 4.38 -14.03 -15.44
CA LYS A 169 3.42 -14.30 -16.51
C LYS A 169 3.78 -15.52 -17.38
N ASN A 170 4.87 -16.22 -17.07
CA ASN A 170 5.38 -17.34 -17.86
C ASN A 170 5.44 -18.58 -16.97
N ASP A 171 4.33 -19.33 -16.91
CA ASP A 171 4.25 -20.69 -16.36
C ASP A 171 4.86 -21.69 -17.35
N ALA A 172 6.15 -21.52 -17.67
CA ALA A 172 6.87 -22.50 -18.48
C ALA A 172 8.19 -22.86 -17.78
N GLY A 173 8.19 -24.01 -17.12
CA GLY A 173 9.39 -24.83 -16.91
C GLY A 173 10.08 -24.74 -15.55
N ASP A 174 10.22 -23.56 -14.96
CA ASP A 174 11.07 -23.43 -13.76
C ASP A 174 10.23 -23.27 -12.50
N GLY A 175 10.35 -24.24 -11.58
CA GLY A 175 9.65 -24.30 -10.31
C GLY A 175 9.78 -23.04 -9.42
N PRO A 176 9.10 -23.00 -8.26
CA PRO A 176 8.98 -21.80 -7.45
C PRO A 176 10.35 -21.28 -6.98
N GLY A 177 10.89 -20.26 -7.67
CA GLY A 177 12.17 -19.65 -7.29
C GLY A 177 12.20 -19.15 -5.84
N MET A 178 13.36 -19.28 -5.19
CA MET A 178 13.58 -19.21 -3.74
C MET A 178 13.31 -17.82 -3.18
N ASN A 179 12.69 -17.77 -2.00
CA ASN A 179 12.67 -16.55 -1.20
C ASN A 179 14.05 -16.41 -0.53
N ALA A 180 14.70 -15.24 -0.64
CA ALA A 180 15.91 -14.96 0.12
C ALA A 180 15.55 -14.77 1.61
N ASP A 181 15.48 -15.88 2.33
CA ASP A 181 15.31 -15.94 3.78
C ASP A 181 16.61 -15.56 4.51
N GLU A 182 16.60 -15.64 5.84
CA GLU A 182 17.74 -15.20 6.65
C GLU A 182 19.00 -16.04 6.42
N GLU A 183 18.86 -17.32 6.06
CA GLU A 183 19.99 -18.19 5.76
C GLU A 183 20.65 -17.78 4.45
N ILE A 184 19.86 -17.57 3.39
CA ILE A 184 20.36 -17.07 2.10
C ILE A 184 20.98 -15.68 2.23
N ARG A 185 20.41 -14.81 3.08
CA ARG A 185 20.99 -13.48 3.36
C ARG A 185 22.34 -13.56 4.09
N ARG A 186 22.55 -14.53 4.98
CA ARG A 186 23.89 -14.76 5.57
C ARG A 186 24.90 -15.15 4.50
N THR A 187 24.52 -16.01 3.57
CA THR A 187 25.37 -16.37 2.42
C THR A 187 25.74 -15.16 1.58
N PHE A 188 24.79 -14.24 1.33
CA PHE A 188 25.08 -12.98 0.63
C PHE A 188 26.14 -12.16 1.35
N ARG A 189 25.98 -11.95 2.66
CA ARG A 189 26.92 -11.17 3.47
C ARG A 189 28.34 -11.74 3.46
N VAL A 190 28.47 -13.05 3.64
CA VAL A 190 29.78 -13.73 3.61
C VAL A 190 30.41 -13.60 2.22
N ALA A 191 29.64 -13.77 1.15
CA ALA A 191 30.16 -13.67 -0.21
C ALA A 191 30.58 -12.24 -0.58
N ILE A 192 29.83 -11.23 -0.17
CA ILE A 192 30.17 -9.81 -0.35
C ILE A 192 31.50 -9.50 0.35
N ALA A 193 31.63 -9.91 1.62
CA ALA A 193 32.85 -9.68 2.40
C ALA A 193 34.08 -10.38 1.81
N ARG A 194 33.93 -11.65 1.40
CA ARG A 194 34.99 -12.41 0.72
C ARG A 194 35.42 -11.77 -0.60
N TYR A 195 34.47 -11.37 -1.43
CA TYR A 195 34.77 -10.75 -2.72
C TYR A 195 35.51 -9.44 -2.55
N ALA A 196 35.07 -8.61 -1.60
CA ALA A 196 35.68 -7.32 -1.30
C ALA A 196 37.12 -7.45 -0.76
N ALA A 197 37.40 -8.48 0.04
CA ALA A 197 38.74 -8.72 0.57
C ALA A 197 39.74 -9.19 -0.51
N GLY A 198 39.25 -9.87 -1.55
CA GLY A 198 40.09 -10.43 -2.62
C GLY A 198 40.27 -9.56 -3.86
N HIS A 199 39.52 -8.46 -3.99
CA HIS A 199 39.50 -7.63 -5.21
C HIS A 199 39.68 -6.15 -4.89
N ALA A 200 40.66 -5.51 -5.53
CA ALA A 200 40.95 -4.08 -5.39
C ALA A 200 39.82 -3.14 -5.88
N LYS A 201 38.82 -3.68 -6.58
CA LYS A 201 37.59 -2.96 -6.96
C LYS A 201 36.39 -3.88 -6.81
N PHE A 202 35.40 -3.42 -6.05
CA PHE A 202 34.18 -4.20 -5.85
C PHE A 202 33.29 -4.21 -7.10
N SER A 203 32.97 -5.40 -7.60
CA SER A 203 32.05 -5.64 -8.71
C SER A 203 30.83 -6.39 -8.20
N ARG A 204 29.64 -5.78 -8.29
CA ARG A 204 28.38 -6.42 -7.89
C ARG A 204 28.14 -7.72 -8.65
N LEU A 205 28.37 -7.69 -9.96
CA LEU A 205 28.20 -8.86 -10.82
C LEU A 205 29.26 -9.93 -10.50
N GLY A 206 30.52 -9.53 -10.30
CA GLY A 206 31.60 -10.45 -9.94
C GLY A 206 31.37 -11.12 -8.57
N ALA A 207 30.94 -10.35 -7.56
CA ALA A 207 30.61 -10.87 -6.24
C ALA A 207 29.47 -11.88 -6.26
N TYR A 208 28.44 -11.62 -7.07
CA TYR A 208 27.33 -12.55 -7.25
C TYR A 208 27.76 -13.84 -7.98
N GLN A 209 28.58 -13.74 -9.02
CA GLN A 209 29.09 -14.91 -9.74
C GLN A 209 30.00 -15.78 -8.85
N GLN A 210 30.89 -15.14 -8.08
CA GLN A 210 31.74 -15.84 -7.12
C GLN A 210 30.92 -16.45 -5.98
N MET A 211 29.89 -15.78 -5.47
CA MET A 211 28.96 -16.35 -4.48
C MET A 211 28.33 -17.65 -4.99
N LEU A 212 27.87 -17.68 -6.25
CA LEU A 212 27.29 -18.87 -6.84
C LEU A 212 28.33 -20.00 -6.95
N ALA A 213 29.58 -19.68 -7.31
CA ALA A 213 30.66 -20.67 -7.38
C ALA A 213 31.05 -21.22 -6.00
N ASP A 214 31.13 -20.36 -4.99
CA ASP A 214 31.64 -20.68 -3.64
C ASP A 214 30.61 -21.39 -2.75
N PHE A 215 29.32 -21.06 -2.90
CA PHE A 215 28.25 -21.50 -1.99
C PHE A 215 27.15 -22.31 -2.67
N PHE A 216 27.10 -22.35 -4.00
CA PHE A 216 26.09 -23.06 -4.78
C PHE A 216 26.77 -23.95 -5.85
N SER A 217 27.67 -24.80 -5.37
CA SER A 217 28.49 -25.70 -6.18
C SER A 217 27.66 -26.58 -7.11
N GLY A 218 27.98 -26.52 -8.41
CA GLY A 218 27.25 -27.21 -9.49
C GLY A 218 26.67 -26.28 -10.57
N CYS A 219 26.79 -24.95 -10.42
CA CYS A 219 26.26 -24.00 -11.40
C CYS A 219 27.38 -23.28 -12.18
N ARG A 220 27.23 -23.15 -13.49
CA ARG A 220 28.16 -22.42 -14.38
C ARG A 220 27.45 -21.24 -15.02
N VAL A 221 28.13 -20.10 -15.17
CA VAL A 221 27.58 -18.95 -15.91
C VAL A 221 27.99 -19.07 -17.37
N ASP A 222 27.00 -19.07 -18.25
CA ASP A 222 27.20 -19.02 -19.70
C ASP A 222 27.83 -17.68 -20.08
N ALA A 223 29.00 -17.74 -20.73
CA ALA A 223 29.85 -16.57 -20.97
C ALA A 223 29.24 -15.59 -22.00
N ASP A 224 28.37 -16.08 -22.89
CA ASP A 224 27.76 -15.28 -23.97
C ASP A 224 26.45 -14.61 -23.54
N SER A 225 25.63 -15.29 -22.73
CA SER A 225 24.31 -14.80 -22.31
C SER A 225 24.23 -14.28 -20.88
N GLY A 226 25.26 -14.54 -20.06
CA GLY A 226 25.28 -14.19 -18.63
C GLY A 226 24.28 -14.97 -17.77
N ARG A 227 23.70 -16.06 -18.31
CA ARG A 227 22.72 -16.90 -17.61
C ARG A 227 23.41 -17.98 -16.78
N VAL A 228 22.86 -18.27 -15.61
CA VAL A 228 23.35 -19.34 -14.72
C VAL A 228 22.71 -20.66 -15.14
N LEU A 229 23.53 -21.64 -15.51
CA LEU A 229 23.13 -22.99 -15.85
C LEU A 229 23.43 -23.92 -14.67
N ALA A 230 22.43 -24.66 -14.19
CA ALA A 230 22.60 -25.67 -13.14
C ALA A 230 23.07 -27.00 -13.74
N ALA A 231 23.95 -27.74 -13.04
CA ALA A 231 24.25 -29.14 -13.37
C ALA A 231 23.02 -30.02 -13.18
N GLN A 232 22.89 -31.03 -14.04
CA GLN A 232 21.83 -32.03 -13.96
C GLN A 232 21.92 -32.77 -12.62
N ASP A 233 20.77 -32.99 -11.99
CA ASP A 233 20.53 -33.71 -10.72
C ASP A 233 20.60 -32.94 -9.38
N ALA A 234 20.43 -31.61 -9.39
CA ALA A 234 20.00 -30.90 -8.18
C ALA A 234 18.84 -29.94 -8.46
N PRO A 235 17.75 -29.94 -7.65
CA PRO A 235 16.74 -28.89 -7.72
C PRO A 235 17.33 -27.59 -7.11
N ALA A 236 18.25 -26.97 -7.84
CA ALA A 236 18.96 -25.78 -7.39
C ALA A 236 18.07 -24.56 -7.55
N VAL A 237 17.25 -24.30 -6.53
CA VAL A 237 16.47 -23.08 -6.45
C VAL A 237 17.42 -21.92 -6.09
N LEU A 238 18.01 -21.27 -7.10
CA LEU A 238 19.07 -20.27 -6.89
C LEU A 238 18.54 -18.88 -6.50
N PRO A 239 19.26 -18.13 -5.65
CA PRO A 239 19.00 -16.72 -5.42
C PRO A 239 19.25 -15.92 -6.69
N THR A 240 18.37 -14.96 -7.00
CA THR A 240 18.52 -14.11 -8.20
C THR A 240 19.47 -12.94 -7.95
N PHE A 241 20.11 -12.46 -9.03
CA PHE A 241 20.96 -11.26 -8.98
C PHE A 241 20.22 -10.02 -8.44
N GLY A 242 18.92 -9.90 -8.73
CA GLY A 242 18.09 -8.83 -8.19
C GLY A 242 17.92 -8.91 -6.67
N GLN A 243 17.73 -10.11 -6.12
CA GLN A 243 17.66 -10.33 -4.67
C GLN A 243 19.00 -10.02 -3.99
N PHE A 244 20.12 -10.43 -4.60
CA PHE A 244 21.45 -10.12 -4.12
C PHE A 244 21.71 -8.60 -4.04
N ASN A 245 21.43 -7.86 -5.12
CA ASN A 245 21.61 -6.41 -5.13
C ASN A 245 20.67 -5.69 -4.16
N TYR A 246 19.42 -6.13 -4.07
CA TYR A 246 18.45 -5.54 -3.14
C TYR A 246 18.95 -5.62 -1.70
N TRP A 247 19.44 -6.78 -1.27
CA TRP A 247 19.91 -6.96 0.11
C TRP A 247 21.28 -6.32 0.34
N LEU A 248 22.17 -6.30 -0.66
CA LEU A 248 23.43 -5.53 -0.58
C LEU A 248 23.19 -4.04 -0.31
N ASP A 249 22.19 -3.44 -0.96
CA ASP A 249 21.84 -2.03 -0.76
C ASP A 249 21.02 -1.81 0.53
N HIS A 250 20.29 -2.83 1.02
CA HIS A 250 19.42 -2.73 2.20
C HIS A 250 20.15 -2.93 3.53
N ASP A 251 21.11 -3.86 3.57
CA ASP A 251 21.81 -4.25 4.81
C ASP A 251 23.04 -3.36 5.09
N ASP A 252 23.33 -2.40 4.20
CA ASP A 252 24.47 -1.45 4.25
C ASP A 252 25.86 -2.11 4.38
N ASP A 253 25.97 -3.38 4.04
CA ASP A 253 27.21 -4.19 4.02
C ASP A 253 28.17 -3.80 2.87
N ARG A 254 28.12 -2.54 2.42
CA ARG A 254 28.96 -2.04 1.33
C ARG A 254 30.39 -1.86 1.85
N PRO A 255 31.40 -2.41 1.16
CA PRO A 255 32.79 -2.06 1.44
C PRO A 255 32.97 -0.54 1.26
N PRO A 256 33.82 0.11 2.08
CA PRO A 256 33.97 1.57 2.13
C PRO A 256 34.32 2.22 0.77
N GLU A 257 34.81 1.46 -0.20
CA GLU A 257 35.09 1.92 -1.56
C GLU A 257 33.83 2.20 -2.41
N VAL A 258 32.68 1.59 -2.10
CA VAL A 258 31.42 1.78 -2.84
C VAL A 258 30.64 3.02 -2.34
N ALA A 259 30.86 3.44 -1.10
CA ALA A 259 30.17 4.59 -0.49
C ALA A 259 30.57 5.94 -1.10
N ARG A 260 31.74 6.03 -1.76
CA ARG A 260 32.32 7.31 -2.21
C ARG A 260 31.74 7.89 -3.52
N ARG A 261 30.85 7.20 -4.23
CA ARG A 261 30.26 7.74 -5.48
C ARG A 261 28.97 8.53 -5.31
N SER A 262 28.27 8.42 -4.18
CA SER A 262 27.01 9.15 -3.97
C SER A 262 27.21 10.62 -3.59
N ALA A 263 28.38 10.98 -3.03
CA ALA A 263 28.65 12.34 -2.57
C ALA A 263 29.20 13.28 -3.67
N ALA A 264 29.81 12.74 -4.73
CA ALA A 264 30.47 13.55 -5.77
C ALA A 264 29.51 14.04 -6.88
N ALA A 265 28.30 13.48 -6.99
CA ALA A 265 27.33 13.86 -8.03
C ALA A 265 26.56 15.15 -7.71
N THR A 266 26.57 15.62 -6.46
CA THR A 266 25.82 16.81 -6.01
C THR A 266 26.57 18.14 -6.21
N ALA A 267 27.85 18.10 -6.63
CA ALA A 267 28.71 19.30 -6.66
C ALA A 267 29.00 19.87 -8.08
N ARG A 268 28.40 19.34 -9.15
CA ARG A 268 28.61 19.87 -10.52
C ARG A 268 27.28 20.18 -11.19
N GLY A 269 26.78 21.39 -10.97
CA GLY A 269 25.52 21.85 -11.56
C GLY A 269 25.27 23.35 -11.46
N LEU A 270 26.26 24.19 -11.74
CA LEU A 270 26.03 25.57 -12.16
C LEU A 270 27.09 25.97 -13.21
N PRO A 271 26.69 26.27 -14.46
CA PRO A 271 27.52 27.04 -15.38
C PRO A 271 27.03 28.51 -15.46
N PRO A 272 27.86 29.39 -16.05
CA PRO A 272 27.95 30.82 -15.70
C PRO A 272 26.84 31.71 -16.25
#